data_AF-A0A939LWZ4-F1
#
_entry.id   AF-A0A939LWZ4-F1
#
_cell.length_a   1.000
_cell.length_b   1.000
_cell.length_c   1.000
_cell.angle_alpha   90.00
_cell.angle_beta   90.00
_cell.angle_gamma   90.00
#
_symmetry.space_group_name_H-M   'P 1'
#
loop_
_entity.id
_entity.type
_entity.pdbx_description
1 polymer ?
#
loop_
_entity_poly.entity_id
_entity_poly.type
_entity_poly.pdbx_seq_one_letter_code
_entity_poly.pdbx_strand_id
1 'polypeptide(L)'
;MSTPPAGWYPDPQSPDDLRWYDGTGWTEHVTAATPVGASPVAVAATAGAFEPQQPVEQVAAPAAHGRQPGGQAWASAAPVVTAAQQAAQQQHSPAAGAWQQQRTWQGQVPTQGGPVAWPSTPPARRGLSTGLTVLVALGGVIALLVIAGIVASIAIPVYLNQRQAALLEPVRSTTCEEVATETIAISAQEVAASAEEQIPLVSLTETTLVEDRRGTVTAPSPGTEALVMVCEGTGVWADDFTSTVTVSLFVDATLETFQTVTWEE
;
A
#
# COMPACT_ATOMS: atom_id res chain seq x y z
N MET A 1 32.10 -29.84 -10.94
CA MET A 1 31.19 -29.51 -9.83
C MET A 1 31.22 -27.99 -9.72
N SER A 2 30.08 -27.31 -9.85
CA SER A 2 30.05 -25.85 -9.76
C SER A 2 30.16 -25.43 -8.30
N THR A 3 31.11 -24.57 -7.98
CA THR A 3 31.25 -24.01 -6.63
C THR A 3 30.14 -22.96 -6.42
N PRO A 4 29.44 -22.95 -5.28
CA PRO A 4 28.40 -21.95 -5.04
C PRO A 4 28.99 -20.53 -4.96
N PRO A 5 28.25 -19.49 -5.35
CA PRO A 5 28.69 -18.10 -5.20
C PRO A 5 28.79 -17.72 -3.71
N ALA A 6 29.55 -16.66 -3.41
CA ALA A 6 29.67 -16.16 -2.05
C ALA A 6 28.30 -15.72 -1.49
N GLY A 7 27.99 -16.07 -0.24
CA GLY A 7 26.66 -15.85 0.34
C GLY A 7 26.48 -16.48 1.72
N TRP A 8 25.32 -16.23 2.33
CA TRP A 8 24.89 -16.89 3.58
C TRP A 8 24.20 -18.22 3.27
N TYR A 9 24.67 -19.31 3.88
CA TYR A 9 24.13 -20.65 3.70
C TYR A 9 23.94 -21.35 5.06
N PRO A 10 23.07 -22.37 5.17
CA PRO A 10 22.91 -23.13 6.41
C PRO A 10 24.23 -23.72 6.91
N ASP A 11 24.56 -23.52 8.18
CA ASP A 11 25.80 -24.03 8.76
C ASP A 11 25.74 -25.58 8.89
N PRO A 12 26.63 -26.35 8.26
CA PRO A 12 26.63 -27.81 8.36
C PRO A 12 26.87 -28.33 9.79
N GLN A 13 27.44 -27.51 10.68
CA GLN A 13 27.66 -27.86 12.09
C GLN A 13 26.47 -27.48 12.98
N SER A 14 25.71 -26.45 12.61
CA SER A 14 24.58 -25.89 13.35
C SER A 14 23.44 -25.53 12.40
N PRO A 15 22.50 -26.45 12.10
CA PRO A 15 21.45 -26.23 11.09
C PRO A 15 20.53 -25.03 11.35
N ASP A 16 20.50 -24.52 12.59
CA ASP A 16 19.72 -23.37 13.02
C ASP A 16 20.43 -22.01 12.78
N ASP A 17 21.67 -22.04 12.29
CA ASP A 17 22.49 -20.87 11.98
C ASP A 17 22.79 -20.78 10.48
N LEU A 18 23.07 -19.56 10.02
CA LEU A 18 23.63 -19.27 8.71
C LEU A 18 25.12 -18.95 8.86
N ARG A 19 25.95 -19.53 8.01
CA ARG A 19 27.39 -19.24 7.92
C ARG A 19 27.71 -18.65 6.56
N TRP A 20 28.63 -17.69 6.53
CA TRP A 20 29.06 -17.06 5.28
C TRP A 20 30.06 -17.95 4.52
N TYR A 21 29.77 -18.22 3.25
CA TYR A 21 30.67 -18.86 2.29
C TYR A 21 31.28 -17.77 1.39
N ASP A 22 32.60 -17.74 1.24
CA ASP A 22 33.30 -16.67 0.49
C ASP A 22 33.56 -17.00 -0.99
N GLY A 23 33.05 -18.13 -1.49
CA GLY A 23 33.32 -18.63 -2.83
C GLY A 23 34.41 -19.71 -2.87
N THR A 24 35.28 -19.77 -1.87
CA THR A 24 36.38 -20.76 -1.77
C THR A 24 36.26 -21.64 -0.52
N GLY A 25 35.63 -21.15 0.54
CA GLY A 25 35.44 -21.88 1.79
C GLY A 25 34.42 -21.21 2.72
N TRP A 26 34.11 -21.93 3.80
CA TRP A 26 33.30 -21.41 4.91
C TRP A 26 34.13 -20.50 5.80
N THR A 27 33.59 -19.34 6.18
CA THR A 27 34.26 -18.39 7.08
C THR A 27 33.79 -18.55 8.54
N GLU A 28 34.39 -17.79 9.47
CA GLU A 28 33.98 -17.76 10.88
C GLU A 28 32.72 -16.93 11.14
N HIS A 29 32.19 -16.22 10.13
CA HIS A 29 30.99 -15.40 10.30
C HIS A 29 29.75 -16.29 10.34
N VAL A 30 29.05 -16.26 11.49
CA VAL A 30 27.82 -16.98 11.74
C VAL A 30 26.75 -15.99 12.20
N THR A 31 25.52 -16.14 11.72
CA THR A 31 24.34 -15.41 12.20
C THR A 31 23.21 -16.39 12.47
N ALA A 32 22.38 -16.11 13.47
CA ALA A 32 21.19 -16.91 13.72
C ALA A 32 20.27 -16.88 12.49
N ALA A 33 19.76 -18.04 12.06
CA ALA A 33 18.75 -18.06 11.02
C ALA A 33 17.48 -17.42 11.57
N THR A 34 16.98 -16.38 10.90
CA THR A 34 15.67 -15.81 11.25
C THR A 34 14.64 -16.93 11.14
N PRO A 35 13.90 -17.29 12.21
CA PRO A 35 12.96 -18.40 12.15
C PRO A 35 11.88 -18.09 11.12
N VAL A 36 12.01 -18.71 9.94
CA VAL A 36 11.04 -18.62 8.84
C VAL A 36 9.83 -19.44 9.26
N GLY A 37 8.94 -18.89 10.09
CA GLY A 37 7.74 -19.61 10.51
C GLY A 37 7.02 -19.12 11.76
N ALA A 38 7.56 -18.18 12.52
CA ALA A 38 6.76 -17.53 13.55
C ALA A 38 5.91 -16.44 12.90
N SER A 39 4.70 -16.78 12.43
CA SER A 39 3.65 -15.77 12.28
C SER A 39 3.63 -14.93 13.57
N PRO A 40 3.65 -13.60 13.50
CA PRO A 40 3.69 -12.77 14.69
C PRO A 40 2.42 -13.07 15.50
N VAL A 41 2.58 -13.85 16.57
CA VAL A 41 1.56 -13.91 17.62
C VAL A 41 1.53 -12.50 18.16
N ALA A 42 0.46 -11.77 17.83
CA ALA A 42 0.22 -10.42 18.30
C ALA A 42 0.33 -10.42 19.82
N VAL A 43 1.48 -9.98 20.34
CA VAL A 43 1.65 -9.75 21.75
C VAL A 43 0.76 -8.55 22.04
N ALA A 44 -0.39 -8.82 22.66
CA ALA A 44 -1.32 -7.80 23.09
C ALA A 44 -0.55 -6.82 23.98
N ALA A 45 -0.26 -5.64 23.43
CA ALA A 45 0.39 -4.56 24.12
C ALA A 45 -0.47 -4.22 25.35
N THR A 46 0.08 -4.51 26.52
CA THR A 46 -0.44 -4.01 27.78
C THR A 46 -0.24 -2.50 27.74
N ALA A 47 -1.34 -1.77 27.66
CA ALA A 47 -1.38 -0.32 27.64
C ALA A 47 -0.79 0.24 28.95
N GLY A 48 0.50 0.56 28.93
CA GLY A 48 1.16 1.41 29.91
C GLY A 48 1.06 2.87 29.48
N ALA A 49 0.32 3.64 30.28
CA ALA A 49 0.39 5.09 30.48
C ALA A 49 1.06 5.94 29.36
N PHE A 50 0.23 6.55 28.53
CA PHE A 50 0.61 7.72 27.74
C PHE A 50 0.82 8.92 28.66
N GLU A 51 2.06 9.38 28.76
CA GLU A 51 2.44 10.66 29.36
C GLU A 51 2.12 11.79 28.34
N PRO A 52 1.41 12.86 28.72
CA PRO A 52 1.02 13.90 27.78
C PRO A 52 2.24 14.74 27.37
N GLN A 53 2.60 14.67 26.08
CA GLN A 53 3.63 15.54 25.52
C GLN A 53 3.14 16.99 25.47
N GLN A 54 4.01 17.88 25.94
CA GLN A 54 3.81 19.33 25.93
C GLN A 54 3.85 19.89 24.50
N PRO A 55 3.17 21.02 24.25
CA PRO A 55 3.17 21.65 22.93
C PRO A 55 4.55 22.25 22.66
N VAL A 56 5.21 21.83 21.59
CA VAL A 56 6.43 22.49 21.11
C VAL A 56 6.07 23.85 20.52
N GLU A 57 6.67 24.87 21.12
CA GLU A 57 6.56 26.27 20.80
C GLU A 57 7.12 26.54 19.40
N GLN A 58 6.26 27.06 18.53
CA GLN A 58 6.53 27.39 17.14
C GLN A 58 7.43 28.63 17.07
N VAL A 59 8.72 28.43 16.80
CA VAL A 59 9.68 29.53 16.63
C VAL A 59 9.47 30.21 15.28
N ALA A 60 9.12 31.50 15.35
CA ALA A 60 8.89 32.39 14.22
C ALA A 60 10.17 32.66 13.40
N ALA A 61 10.06 32.60 12.08
CA ALA A 61 11.09 33.03 11.14
C ALA A 61 11.01 34.56 10.90
N PRO A 62 12.15 35.28 10.80
CA PRO A 62 12.15 36.71 10.54
C PRO A 62 11.93 37.02 9.04
N ALA A 63 11.12 38.04 8.81
CA ALA A 63 10.91 38.67 7.52
C ALA A 63 12.20 39.36 7.01
N ALA A 64 12.55 39.11 5.74
CA ALA A 64 13.51 39.92 5.01
C ALA A 64 12.96 40.26 3.62
N HIS A 65 12.81 41.56 3.39
CA HIS A 65 12.45 42.20 2.14
C HIS A 65 13.60 42.16 1.12
N GLY A 66 13.30 42.06 -0.18
CA GLY A 66 14.31 42.29 -1.21
C GLY A 66 13.89 42.09 -2.67
N ARG A 67 13.29 43.15 -3.25
CA ARG A 67 13.34 43.59 -4.66
C ARG A 67 13.20 42.57 -5.81
N GLN A 68 12.08 42.74 -6.52
CA GLN A 68 11.88 42.36 -7.92
C GLN A 68 11.95 43.63 -8.79
N PRO A 69 12.68 43.62 -9.92
CA PRO A 69 12.13 44.26 -11.10
C PRO A 69 12.44 43.50 -12.41
N GLY A 70 11.49 43.53 -13.34
CA GLY A 70 11.75 43.31 -14.77
C GLY A 70 10.95 42.15 -15.33
N GLY A 71 9.88 42.48 -16.05
CA GLY A 71 8.97 41.49 -16.60
C GLY A 71 9.55 40.68 -17.74
N GLN A 72 8.85 39.61 -18.09
CA GLN A 72 8.37 39.42 -19.45
C GLN A 72 7.19 38.44 -19.44
N ALA A 73 6.14 38.88 -20.11
CA ALA A 73 4.86 38.22 -20.26
C ALA A 73 4.95 37.10 -21.30
N TRP A 74 4.40 35.94 -20.94
CA TRP A 74 3.85 34.93 -21.85
C TRP A 74 2.71 34.26 -21.06
N ALA A 75 1.49 34.72 -21.30
CA ALA A 75 0.51 34.00 -22.12
C ALA A 75 -0.05 32.76 -21.41
N SER A 76 -1.12 33.00 -20.64
CA SER A 76 -2.31 32.16 -20.45
C SER A 76 -2.13 30.64 -20.59
N ALA A 77 -1.89 29.96 -19.46
CA ALA A 77 -2.14 28.54 -19.30
C ALA A 77 -3.43 28.29 -18.50
N ALA A 78 -4.16 27.28 -18.95
CA ALA A 78 -5.49 26.83 -18.59
C ALA A 78 -5.71 26.53 -17.08
N PRO A 79 -6.97 26.44 -16.62
CA PRO A 79 -7.27 26.08 -15.24
C PRO A 79 -6.78 24.65 -14.93
N VAL A 80 -5.87 24.55 -13.96
CA VAL A 80 -5.56 23.31 -13.25
C VAL A 80 -6.81 22.94 -12.45
N VAL A 81 -7.68 22.15 -13.07
CA VAL A 81 -8.76 21.46 -12.35
C VAL A 81 -8.10 20.36 -11.53
N THR A 82 -8.19 20.52 -10.22
CA THR A 82 -7.73 19.62 -9.18
C THR A 82 -8.16 18.17 -9.43
N ALA A 83 -7.21 17.30 -9.79
CA ALA A 83 -7.39 15.85 -9.86
C ALA A 83 -7.83 15.23 -8.52
N ALA A 84 -7.71 15.95 -7.39
CA ALA A 84 -8.20 15.51 -6.09
C ALA A 84 -9.74 15.45 -5.98
N GLN A 85 -10.50 16.06 -6.91
CA GLN A 85 -11.96 16.13 -6.81
C GLN A 85 -12.69 15.03 -7.61
N GLN A 86 -11.99 14.31 -8.50
CA GLN A 86 -12.57 13.21 -9.28
C GLN A 86 -12.65 11.88 -8.50
N ALA A 87 -11.79 11.66 -7.50
CA ALA A 87 -11.87 10.46 -6.65
C ALA A 87 -13.09 10.45 -5.72
N ALA A 88 -13.73 11.61 -5.47
CA ALA A 88 -14.91 11.70 -4.60
C ALA A 88 -16.25 11.50 -5.34
N GLN A 89 -16.29 11.52 -6.68
CA GLN A 89 -17.56 11.40 -7.42
C GLN A 89 -17.86 10.01 -8.00
N GLN A 90 -16.87 9.10 -8.08
CA GLN A 90 -17.10 7.74 -8.61
C GLN A 90 -17.70 6.75 -7.59
N GLN A 91 -18.11 7.20 -6.40
CA GLN A 91 -18.97 6.42 -5.50
C GLN A 91 -20.47 6.56 -5.82
N HIS A 92 -20.82 6.93 -7.06
CA HIS A 92 -22.19 6.75 -7.55
C HIS A 92 -22.41 5.29 -7.96
N SER A 93 -22.78 4.50 -6.95
CA SER A 93 -23.85 3.49 -6.97
C SER A 93 -24.25 2.90 -8.34
N PRO A 94 -23.98 1.61 -8.55
CA PRO A 94 -24.94 0.77 -9.26
C PRO A 94 -25.15 -0.55 -8.51
N ALA A 95 -25.93 -0.55 -7.42
CA ALA A 95 -26.56 -1.76 -6.90
C ALA A 95 -27.70 -1.48 -5.90
N ALA A 96 -28.45 -0.39 -6.06
CA ALA A 96 -29.70 -0.18 -5.33
C ALA A 96 -30.87 -1.00 -5.94
N GLY A 97 -30.60 -2.22 -6.44
CA GLY A 97 -31.54 -2.96 -7.29
C GLY A 97 -31.99 -4.34 -6.78
N ALA A 98 -31.45 -4.87 -5.68
CA ALA A 98 -31.63 -6.30 -5.36
C ALA A 98 -32.21 -6.65 -3.98
N TRP A 99 -32.55 -5.68 -3.12
CA TRP A 99 -33.10 -5.98 -1.78
C TRP A 99 -34.57 -5.60 -1.56
N GLN A 100 -35.31 -5.17 -2.60
CA GLN A 100 -36.77 -5.00 -2.54
C GLN A 100 -37.57 -6.32 -2.67
N GLN A 101 -36.99 -7.45 -2.30
CA GLN A 101 -37.72 -8.72 -2.12
C GLN A 101 -38.03 -9.04 -0.64
N GLN A 102 -38.24 -8.01 0.19
CA GLN A 102 -38.93 -8.21 1.46
C GLN A 102 -40.43 -8.41 1.22
N ARG A 103 -40.76 -9.67 0.90
CA ARG A 103 -41.79 -10.44 1.60
C ARG A 103 -43.09 -9.68 1.89
N THR A 104 -43.89 -9.47 0.86
CA THR A 104 -45.34 -9.34 1.00
C THR A 104 -45.96 -10.70 1.34
N TRP A 105 -45.72 -11.20 2.55
CA TRP A 105 -46.55 -12.26 3.13
C TRP A 105 -47.84 -11.64 3.68
N GLN A 106 -48.70 -11.18 2.78
CA GLN A 106 -50.12 -10.96 3.09
C GLN A 106 -50.83 -12.31 3.01
N GLY A 107 -50.54 -13.17 4.00
CA GLY A 107 -51.29 -14.39 4.23
C GLY A 107 -52.67 -14.05 4.79
N GLN A 108 -53.69 -14.38 4.03
CA GLN A 108 -55.11 -14.32 4.38
C GLN A 108 -55.39 -14.84 5.79
N VAL A 109 -56.03 -14.00 6.60
CA VAL A 109 -56.73 -14.39 7.82
C VAL A 109 -58.10 -14.97 7.42
N PRO A 110 -58.39 -16.26 7.66
CA PRO A 110 -59.76 -16.74 7.62
C PRO A 110 -60.53 -16.15 8.80
N THR A 111 -61.44 -15.25 8.49
CA THR A 111 -62.56 -14.83 9.34
C THR A 111 -63.48 -16.02 9.60
N GLN A 112 -63.50 -16.58 10.81
CA GLN A 112 -64.71 -17.15 11.43
C GLN A 112 -64.40 -17.68 12.84
N GLY A 113 -65.09 -17.13 13.84
CA GLY A 113 -65.22 -17.77 15.15
C GLY A 113 -65.25 -16.82 16.35
N GLY A 114 -66.45 -16.31 16.67
CA GLY A 114 -66.98 -16.15 18.04
C GLY A 114 -66.29 -15.18 19.03
N PRO A 115 -67.06 -14.31 19.73
CA PRO A 115 -66.51 -13.51 20.82
C PRO A 115 -66.24 -14.39 22.06
N VAL A 116 -65.01 -14.87 22.21
CA VAL A 116 -64.52 -15.41 23.49
C VAL A 116 -63.98 -14.22 24.30
N ALA A 117 -64.76 -13.77 25.27
CA ALA A 117 -64.36 -12.73 26.22
C ALA A 117 -63.28 -13.31 27.17
N TRP A 118 -62.01 -13.14 26.80
CA TRP A 118 -60.90 -13.37 27.72
C TRP A 118 -60.87 -12.24 28.75
N PRO A 119 -60.76 -12.55 30.05
CA PRO A 119 -60.58 -11.51 31.07
C PRO A 119 -59.22 -10.85 30.86
N SER A 120 -59.22 -9.67 30.25
CA SER A 120 -58.08 -8.77 30.16
C SER A 120 -57.85 -8.13 31.53
N THR A 121 -57.36 -8.92 32.47
CA THR A 121 -56.64 -8.35 33.60
C THR A 121 -55.25 -7.96 33.08
N PRO A 122 -54.94 -6.66 32.89
CA PRO A 122 -53.60 -6.26 32.48
C PRO A 122 -52.62 -6.81 33.53
N PRO A 123 -51.62 -7.60 33.14
CA PRO A 123 -50.65 -8.10 34.10
C PRO A 123 -50.04 -6.90 34.81
N ALA A 124 -50.12 -6.90 36.13
CA ALA A 124 -49.55 -5.84 36.97
C ALA A 124 -48.08 -5.65 36.55
N ARG A 125 -47.77 -4.48 35.97
CA ARG A 125 -46.41 -4.14 35.58
C ARG A 125 -45.57 -4.10 36.85
N ARG A 126 -44.84 -5.18 37.14
CA ARG A 126 -43.77 -5.15 38.14
C ARG A 126 -42.76 -4.12 37.65
N GLY A 127 -42.73 -2.97 38.31
CA GLY A 127 -41.74 -1.94 38.04
C GLY A 127 -40.36 -2.55 38.21
N LEU A 128 -39.65 -2.69 37.10
CA LEU A 128 -38.24 -3.05 37.14
C LEU A 128 -37.52 -1.93 37.88
N SER A 129 -36.75 -2.32 38.91
CA SER A 129 -35.88 -1.42 39.66
C SER A 129 -35.07 -0.58 38.67
N THR A 130 -35.11 0.74 38.82
CA THR A 130 -34.35 1.69 37.99
C THR A 130 -32.87 1.30 37.89
N GLY A 131 -32.31 0.69 38.94
CA GLY A 131 -30.94 0.19 38.94
C GLY A 131 -30.67 -0.94 37.93
N LEU A 132 -31.64 -1.83 37.70
CA LEU A 132 -31.50 -2.89 36.70
C LEU A 132 -31.48 -2.30 35.28
N THR A 133 -32.35 -1.34 34.99
CA THR A 133 -32.40 -0.69 33.67
C THR A 133 -31.07 -0.02 33.34
N VAL A 134 -30.45 0.66 34.31
CA VAL A 134 -29.14 1.30 34.13
C VAL A 134 -28.04 0.27 33.86
N LEU A 135 -28.02 -0.86 34.59
CA LEU A 135 -27.02 -1.92 34.37
C LEU A 135 -27.15 -2.57 33.00
N VAL A 136 -28.37 -2.84 32.53
CA VAL A 136 -28.61 -3.41 31.20
C VAL A 136 -28.18 -2.42 30.11
N ALA A 137 -28.49 -1.13 30.27
CA ALA A 137 -28.07 -0.10 29.32
C ALA A 137 -26.54 0.01 29.26
N LEU A 138 -25.87 0.04 30.42
CA LEU A 138 -24.40 0.12 30.49
C LEU A 138 -23.74 -1.12 29.89
N GLY A 139 -24.23 -2.32 30.22
CA GLY A 139 -23.73 -3.57 29.65
C GLY A 139 -23.90 -3.63 28.13
N GLY A 140 -25.01 -3.11 27.61
CA GLY A 140 -25.24 -3.01 26.17
C GLY A 140 -24.25 -2.10 25.46
N VAL A 141 -23.93 -0.93 26.03
CA VAL A 141 -22.93 -0.01 25.47
C VAL A 141 -21.54 -0.66 25.46
N ILE A 142 -21.14 -1.30 26.56
CA ILE A 142 -19.85 -1.99 26.65
C ILE A 142 -19.76 -3.12 25.61
N ALA A 143 -20.81 -3.95 25.50
CA ALA A 143 -20.85 -5.02 24.51
C ALA A 143 -20.73 -4.48 23.07
N LEU A 144 -21.40 -3.37 22.76
CA LEU A 144 -21.33 -2.74 21.44
C LEU A 144 -19.92 -2.21 21.13
N LEU A 145 -19.24 -1.59 22.09
CA LEU A 145 -17.86 -1.12 21.93
C LEU A 145 -16.88 -2.28 21.72
N VAL A 146 -17.05 -3.39 22.43
CA VAL A 146 -16.20 -4.59 22.25
C VAL A 146 -16.41 -5.19 20.85
N ILE A 147 -17.66 -5.31 20.40
CA ILE A 147 -17.96 -5.81 19.05
C ILE A 147 -17.35 -4.87 17.98
N ALA A 148 -17.49 -3.55 18.14
CA ALA A 148 -16.90 -2.58 17.23
C ALA A 148 -15.37 -2.70 17.17
N GLY A 149 -14.71 -2.91 18.32
CA GLY A 149 -13.26 -3.14 18.38
C GLY A 149 -12.82 -4.40 17.62
N ILE A 150 -13.55 -5.50 17.77
CA ILE A 150 -13.26 -6.76 17.05
C ILE A 150 -13.46 -6.56 15.53
N VAL A 151 -14.55 -5.92 15.11
CA VAL A 151 -14.80 -5.64 13.68
C VAL A 151 -13.71 -4.74 13.10
N ALA A 152 -13.32 -3.68 13.82
CA ALA A 152 -12.25 -2.78 13.39
C ALA A 152 -10.90 -3.51 13.22
N SER A 153 -10.58 -4.44 14.13
CA SER A 153 -9.34 -5.23 14.06
C SER A 153 -9.23 -6.10 12.80
N ILE A 154 -10.36 -6.50 12.20
CA ILE A 154 -10.40 -7.29 10.97
C ILE A 154 -10.55 -6.39 9.74
N ALA A 155 -11.35 -5.33 9.82
CA ALA A 155 -11.64 -4.46 8.68
C ALA A 155 -10.44 -3.60 8.27
N ILE A 156 -9.63 -3.12 9.23
CA ILE A 156 -8.49 -2.24 8.94
C ILE A 156 -7.42 -2.95 8.09
N PRO A 157 -6.92 -4.16 8.44
CA PRO A 157 -5.93 -4.84 7.61
C PRO A 157 -6.42 -5.14 6.19
N VAL A 158 -7.69 -5.54 6.04
CA VAL A 158 -8.29 -5.81 4.73
C VAL A 158 -8.38 -4.54 3.90
N TYR A 159 -8.82 -3.42 4.50
CA TYR A 159 -8.90 -2.13 3.82
C TYR A 159 -7.52 -1.62 3.37
N LEU A 160 -6.50 -1.75 4.23
CA LEU A 160 -5.14 -1.35 3.88
C LEU A 160 -4.58 -2.21 2.74
N ASN A 161 -4.79 -3.53 2.77
CA ASN A 161 -4.37 -4.42 1.70
C ASN A 161 -5.09 -4.13 0.37
N GLN A 162 -6.40 -3.85 0.41
CA GLN A 162 -7.16 -3.45 -0.78
C GLN A 162 -6.69 -2.11 -1.35
N ARG A 163 -6.39 -1.13 -0.49
CA ARG A 163 -5.89 0.18 -0.91
C ARG A 163 -4.50 0.05 -1.54
N GLN A 164 -3.61 -0.76 -0.98
CA GLN A 164 -2.29 -1.03 -1.55
C GLN A 164 -2.39 -1.73 -2.91
N ALA A 165 -3.27 -2.73 -3.03
CA ALA A 165 -3.50 -3.40 -4.31
C ALA A 165 -3.99 -2.43 -5.39
N ALA A 166 -4.91 -1.52 -5.05
CA ALA A 166 -5.38 -0.50 -5.99
C ALA A 166 -4.30 0.53 -6.39
N LEU A 167 -3.41 0.88 -5.45
CA LEU A 167 -2.30 1.80 -5.74
C LEU A 167 -1.20 1.15 -6.59
N LEU A 168 -1.03 -0.17 -6.50
CA LEU A 168 -0.09 -0.95 -7.31
C LEU A 168 -0.64 -1.33 -8.69
N GLU A 169 -1.93 -1.07 -8.97
CA GLU A 169 -2.53 -1.44 -10.25
C GLU A 169 -1.82 -0.83 -11.48
N PRO A 170 -1.43 0.47 -11.48
CA PRO A 170 -0.68 1.06 -12.59
C PRO A 170 0.64 0.33 -12.82
N VAL A 171 1.38 0.06 -11.73
CA VAL A 171 2.67 -0.64 -11.74
C VAL A 171 2.53 -2.09 -12.24
N ARG A 172 1.41 -2.74 -11.94
CA ARG A 172 1.12 -4.10 -12.42
C ARG A 172 0.81 -4.15 -13.91
N SER A 173 0.23 -3.08 -14.46
CA SER A 173 -0.06 -2.98 -15.89
C SER A 173 1.12 -2.54 -16.75
N THR A 174 2.17 -1.98 -16.17
CA THR A 174 3.35 -1.48 -16.88
C THR A 174 4.04 -2.61 -17.66
N THR A 175 4.32 -2.38 -18.96
CA THR A 175 5.06 -3.33 -19.81
C THR A 175 6.50 -2.88 -20.03
N CYS A 176 7.37 -3.77 -20.53
CA CYS A 176 8.76 -3.42 -20.80
C CYS A 176 8.89 -2.33 -21.89
N GLU A 177 7.97 -2.27 -22.84
CA GLU A 177 7.93 -1.23 -23.86
C GLU A 177 7.58 0.15 -23.27
N GLU A 178 6.70 0.18 -22.28
CA GLU A 178 6.36 1.41 -21.55
C GLU A 178 7.53 1.88 -20.69
N VAL A 179 8.16 0.95 -19.95
CA VAL A 179 9.41 1.23 -19.20
C VAL A 179 10.46 1.80 -20.14
N ALA A 180 10.70 1.16 -21.29
CA ALA A 180 11.70 1.60 -22.25
C ALA A 180 11.45 3.02 -22.79
N THR A 181 10.19 3.35 -23.08
CA THR A 181 9.79 4.68 -23.54
C THR A 181 10.07 5.74 -22.46
N GLU A 182 9.76 5.43 -21.21
CA GLU A 182 10.04 6.32 -20.07
C GLU A 182 11.55 6.46 -19.82
N THR A 183 12.32 5.37 -19.92
CA THR A 183 13.78 5.37 -19.77
C THR A 183 14.44 6.32 -20.77
N ILE A 184 14.04 6.28 -22.05
CA ILE A 184 14.56 7.19 -23.08
C ILE A 184 14.24 8.65 -22.73
N ALA A 185 13.01 8.92 -22.28
CA ALA A 185 12.58 10.27 -21.90
C ALA A 185 13.37 10.81 -20.69
N ILE A 186 13.65 9.96 -19.70
CA ILE A 186 14.46 10.31 -18.52
C ILE A 186 15.91 10.57 -18.94
N SER A 187 16.53 9.68 -19.73
CA SER A 187 17.91 9.84 -20.20
C SER A 187 18.11 11.17 -20.94
N ALA A 188 17.17 11.55 -21.81
CA ALA A 188 17.22 12.83 -22.50
C ALA A 188 17.12 14.05 -21.54
N GLN A 189 16.32 13.94 -20.48
CA GLN A 189 16.17 15.00 -19.47
C GLN A 189 17.42 15.12 -18.58
N GLU A 190 18.00 14.00 -18.16
CA GLU A 190 19.19 13.97 -17.32
C GLU A 190 20.40 14.57 -18.03
N VAL A 191 20.63 14.21 -19.31
CA VAL A 191 21.69 14.82 -20.12
C VAL A 191 21.45 16.31 -20.31
N ALA A 192 20.20 16.74 -20.51
CA ALA A 192 19.88 18.17 -20.64
C ALA A 192 20.09 18.96 -19.34
N ALA A 193 19.96 18.31 -18.18
CA ALA A 193 20.13 18.91 -16.86
C ALA A 193 21.57 18.84 -16.33
N SER A 194 22.35 17.86 -16.78
CA SER A 194 23.74 17.66 -16.38
C SER A 194 24.67 18.67 -17.06
N ALA A 195 25.70 19.11 -16.35
CA ALA A 195 26.80 19.88 -16.93
C ALA A 195 27.85 18.98 -17.62
N GLU A 196 27.75 17.67 -17.41
CA GLU A 196 28.66 16.68 -17.97
C GLU A 196 28.21 16.26 -19.37
N GLU A 197 29.18 15.97 -20.23
CA GLU A 197 28.96 15.51 -21.60
C GLU A 197 28.58 14.03 -21.59
N GLN A 198 27.38 13.73 -21.10
CA GLN A 198 26.79 12.40 -21.12
C GLN A 198 26.06 12.19 -22.46
N ILE A 199 26.17 10.99 -23.03
CA ILE A 199 25.54 10.63 -24.30
C ILE A 199 24.15 10.06 -23.97
N PRO A 200 23.04 10.65 -24.44
CA PRO A 200 21.71 10.17 -24.09
C PRO A 200 21.37 8.89 -24.85
N LEU A 201 20.61 8.01 -24.20
CA LEU A 201 19.98 6.87 -24.85
C LEU A 201 18.85 7.37 -25.77
N VAL A 202 18.93 7.06 -27.07
CA VAL A 202 17.97 7.55 -28.07
C VAL A 202 16.91 6.52 -28.46
N SER A 203 17.22 5.23 -28.32
CA SER A 203 16.24 4.17 -28.52
C SER A 203 16.56 2.96 -27.66
N LEU A 204 15.52 2.21 -27.29
CA LEU A 204 15.61 0.94 -26.58
C LEU A 204 14.57 0.01 -27.19
N THR A 205 15.04 -0.98 -27.94
CA THR A 205 14.21 -1.90 -28.73
C THR A 205 14.39 -3.35 -28.26
N GLU A 206 13.60 -4.27 -28.81
CA GLU A 206 13.69 -5.71 -28.52
C GLU A 206 13.60 -6.03 -27.02
N THR A 207 12.81 -5.23 -26.29
CA THR A 207 12.71 -5.38 -24.83
C THR A 207 12.02 -6.68 -24.45
N THR A 208 12.63 -7.42 -23.55
CA THR A 208 12.11 -8.66 -22.99
C THR A 208 12.08 -8.60 -21.47
N LEU A 209 11.10 -9.28 -20.88
CA LEU A 209 10.93 -9.35 -19.43
C LEU A 209 11.84 -10.46 -18.88
N VAL A 210 12.88 -10.06 -18.14
CA VAL A 210 13.86 -10.97 -17.52
C VAL A 210 13.36 -11.46 -16.17
N GLU A 211 12.85 -10.55 -15.35
CA GLU A 211 12.32 -10.85 -14.03
C GLU A 211 11.01 -10.11 -13.77
N ASP A 212 10.00 -10.83 -13.27
CA ASP A 212 8.69 -10.27 -12.94
C ASP A 212 8.34 -10.54 -11.47
N ARG A 213 8.32 -9.49 -10.65
CA ARG A 213 7.95 -9.52 -9.24
C ARG A 213 6.60 -8.87 -8.97
N ARG A 214 5.87 -8.39 -9.99
CA ARG A 214 4.61 -7.64 -9.85
C ARG A 214 3.53 -8.39 -9.07
N GLY A 215 3.50 -9.73 -9.19
CA GLY A 215 2.57 -10.59 -8.47
C GLY A 215 2.87 -10.75 -6.98
N THR A 216 4.10 -10.48 -6.55
CA THR A 216 4.57 -10.64 -5.17
C THR A 216 4.97 -9.34 -4.50
N VAL A 217 5.00 -8.22 -5.24
CA VAL A 217 5.47 -6.94 -4.71
C VAL A 217 4.50 -6.43 -3.63
N THR A 218 5.07 -6.04 -2.49
CA THR A 218 4.37 -5.41 -1.37
C THR A 218 4.99 -4.04 -1.12
N ALA A 219 4.23 -3.10 -0.56
CA ALA A 219 4.76 -1.80 -0.18
C ALA A 219 5.98 -1.97 0.76
N PRO A 220 7.16 -1.46 0.40
CA PRO A 220 8.35 -1.60 1.22
C PRO A 220 8.27 -0.70 2.45
N SER A 221 9.16 -0.93 3.42
CA SER A 221 9.29 -0.07 4.60
C SER A 221 9.95 1.27 4.22
N PRO A 222 9.74 2.37 4.97
CA PRO A 222 10.41 3.64 4.70
C PRO A 222 11.93 3.49 4.59
N GLY A 223 12.53 4.04 3.54
CA GLY A 223 13.96 3.93 3.26
C GLY A 223 14.39 2.60 2.63
N THR A 224 13.44 1.75 2.25
CA THR A 224 13.70 0.52 1.48
C THR A 224 12.95 0.56 0.16
N GLU A 225 13.45 -0.22 -0.78
CA GLU A 225 12.98 -0.28 -2.15
C GLU A 225 12.61 -1.73 -2.48
N ALA A 226 11.58 -1.92 -3.31
CA ALA A 226 11.17 -3.22 -3.78
C ALA A 226 11.32 -3.31 -5.30
N LEU A 227 12.05 -4.33 -5.77
CA LEU A 227 12.14 -4.64 -7.19
C LEU A 227 10.77 -5.08 -7.72
N VAL A 228 10.31 -4.42 -8.77
CA VAL A 228 9.03 -4.70 -9.44
C VAL A 228 9.24 -5.62 -10.64
N MET A 229 10.17 -5.27 -11.52
CA MET A 229 10.48 -6.03 -12.73
C MET A 229 11.85 -5.63 -13.28
N VAL A 230 12.43 -6.50 -14.09
CA VAL A 230 13.67 -6.26 -14.84
C VAL A 230 13.40 -6.52 -16.32
N CYS A 231 13.70 -5.53 -17.15
CA CYS A 231 13.61 -5.61 -18.60
C CYS A 231 15.00 -5.53 -19.22
N GLU A 232 15.24 -6.29 -20.27
CA GLU A 232 16.49 -6.26 -21.04
C GLU A 232 16.17 -6.00 -22.51
N GLY A 233 16.95 -5.16 -23.18
CA GLY A 233 16.77 -4.86 -24.60
C GLY A 233 18.03 -4.28 -25.24
N THR A 234 17.92 -3.91 -26.51
CA THR A 234 19.01 -3.32 -27.30
C THR A 234 18.88 -1.80 -27.28
N GLY A 235 19.83 -1.13 -26.62
CA GLY A 235 19.90 0.33 -26.55
C GLY A 235 20.75 0.92 -27.67
N VAL A 236 20.31 2.02 -28.27
CA VAL A 236 21.12 2.85 -29.18
C VAL A 236 21.30 4.21 -28.54
N TRP A 237 22.54 4.69 -28.51
CA TRP A 237 22.95 5.96 -27.92
C TRP A 237 23.12 7.03 -29.00
N ALA A 238 23.16 8.31 -28.62
CA ALA A 238 23.21 9.42 -29.57
C ALA A 238 24.47 9.50 -30.44
N ASP A 239 25.52 8.76 -30.08
CA ASP A 239 26.75 8.57 -30.84
C ASP A 239 26.73 7.32 -31.75
N ASP A 240 25.55 6.75 -31.97
CA ASP A 240 25.30 5.50 -32.71
C ASP A 240 25.92 4.25 -32.05
N PHE A 241 26.43 4.34 -30.82
CA PHE A 241 26.83 3.15 -30.04
C PHE A 241 25.60 2.30 -29.72
N THR A 242 25.76 0.98 -29.75
CA THR A 242 24.69 0.01 -29.45
C THR A 242 25.16 -0.93 -28.35
N SER A 243 24.36 -1.10 -27.31
CA SER A 243 24.68 -1.97 -26.17
C SER A 243 23.45 -2.73 -25.68
N THR A 244 23.66 -3.85 -24.99
CA THR A 244 22.60 -4.48 -24.19
C THR A 244 22.31 -3.59 -22.99
N VAL A 245 21.05 -3.23 -22.78
CA VAL A 245 20.59 -2.38 -21.68
C VAL A 245 19.63 -3.16 -20.81
N THR A 246 19.93 -3.20 -19.51
CA THR A 246 19.05 -3.74 -18.47
C THR A 246 18.46 -2.61 -17.68
N VAL A 247 17.12 -2.52 -17.67
CA VAL A 247 16.33 -1.56 -16.90
C VAL A 247 15.64 -2.28 -15.76
N SER A 248 15.97 -1.90 -14.53
CA SER A 248 15.32 -2.40 -13.32
C SER A 248 14.32 -1.36 -12.82
N LEU A 249 13.05 -1.74 -12.71
CA LEU A 249 11.99 -0.91 -12.16
C LEU A 249 11.79 -1.25 -10.69
N PHE A 250 11.80 -0.21 -9.85
CA PHE A 250 11.61 -0.32 -8.42
C PHE A 250 10.45 0.55 -7.96
N VAL A 251 9.96 0.25 -6.75
CA VAL A 251 8.97 1.05 -6.05
C VAL A 251 9.44 1.32 -4.62
N ASP A 252 9.19 2.52 -4.12
CA ASP A 252 9.55 2.92 -2.75
C ASP A 252 8.36 2.80 -1.76
N ALA A 253 8.55 3.27 -0.52
CA ALA A 253 7.51 3.23 0.51
C ALA A 253 6.33 4.18 0.24
N THR A 254 6.50 5.19 -0.61
CA THR A 254 5.44 6.11 -1.05
C THR A 254 4.70 5.61 -2.28
N LEU A 255 5.15 4.47 -2.84
CA LEU A 255 4.71 3.87 -4.09
C LEU A 255 5.08 4.69 -5.33
N GLU A 256 6.08 5.55 -5.21
CA GLU A 256 6.71 6.19 -6.35
C GLU A 256 7.64 5.18 -7.05
N THR A 257 7.59 5.16 -8.38
CA THR A 257 8.41 4.29 -9.21
C THR A 257 9.68 5.00 -9.62
N PHE A 258 10.79 4.27 -9.64
CA PHE A 258 12.05 4.77 -10.16
C PHE A 258 12.78 3.64 -10.90
N GLN A 259 13.66 4.02 -11.81
CA GLN A 259 14.32 3.11 -12.72
C GLN A 259 15.83 3.19 -12.54
N THR A 260 16.51 2.06 -12.64
CA THR A 260 17.97 2.01 -12.74
C THR A 260 18.34 1.38 -14.07
N VAL A 261 19.19 2.07 -14.83
CA VAL A 261 19.67 1.64 -16.15
C VAL A 261 21.10 1.17 -15.99
N THR A 262 21.38 -0.03 -16.49
CA THR A 262 22.73 -0.60 -16.56
C THR A 262 22.96 -1.11 -17.99
N TRP A 263 24.20 -1.04 -18.47
CA TRP A 263 24.56 -1.53 -19.80
C TRP A 263 25.91 -2.24 -19.76
N GLU A 264 26.10 -3.16 -20.71
CA GLU A 264 27.40 -3.79 -20.95
C GLU A 264 28.20 -2.92 -21.94
N GLU A 265 29.42 -2.55 -21.56
CA GLU A 265 30.38 -1.80 -22.40
C GLU A 265 31.04 -2.67 -23.47
#